data_AF-A0A081RDQ1-F1
#
_entry.id   AF-A0A081RDQ1-F1
#
_cell.length_a   1.000
_cell.length_b   1.000
_cell.length_c   1.000
_cell.angle_alpha   90.00
_cell.angle_beta   90.00
_cell.angle_gamma   90.00
#
_symmetry.space_group_name_H-M   'P 1'
#
loop_
_entity.id
_entity.type
_entity.pdbx_description
1 polymer ?
#
loop_
_entity_poly.entity_id
_entity_poly.type
_entity_poly.pdbx_seq_one_letter_code
_entity_poly.pdbx_strand_id
1 'polypeptide(L)'
;MYRVRLNGPDDFDGWRRAARAFALAGIAPADIVWQGDAEAGDLFAAGAPPPTADDARFSVPRAFVELAERAILHRDPQRFALLYTLLMQLRERPASLEDRADPLVRRVEGLAKAVRRDMHKMRAFVRFRELADAEGPRFIAWFEPEHHIVRANAGFFVRRFASMRWSILTPEIGIHWDGETLTEGPGATRGDVPADDPVEDIWKGYYAAIFNPARLKIGAMLSEMPRKYWRNLPEATLIPELVAGAQAREAAMIATPARPAARRGNAAPAWQALREEAMGCTRCPLYRDATQTVFGEGPVDAPLMFIGEQPGDQEDLAGRPFVGPAGQLFDRALEEAGIDRRQAYVTNAVKHFKHERRGKRRIHQTPETPEIQACRWWLTQELELIRPRIIVALGATAGRALLGKAVTISRVRGAPIALEGGAQGWITVHPSYLLRVPDEARKAEERKRFVEELREIGEQMKALI
;
A
#
# COMPACT_ATOMS: atom_id res chain seq x y z
N MET A 1 46.61 3.24 9.39
CA MET A 1 45.16 3.46 9.22
C MET A 1 44.92 4.22 7.93
N TYR A 2 44.17 3.61 7.01
CA TYR A 2 43.79 4.15 5.71
C TYR A 2 42.54 5.01 5.84
N ARG A 3 42.46 6.07 5.04
CA ARG A 3 41.28 6.95 4.99
C ARG A 3 40.72 6.98 3.58
N VAL A 4 39.41 6.80 3.45
CA VAL A 4 38.70 6.90 2.17
C VAL A 4 37.64 7.97 2.26
N ARG A 5 37.75 8.93 1.34
CA ARG A 5 36.73 9.95 1.09
C ARG A 5 35.86 9.51 -0.08
N LEU A 6 34.58 9.35 0.17
CA LEU A 6 33.58 9.07 -0.85
C LEU A 6 33.05 10.39 -1.44
N ASN A 7 32.49 10.33 -2.66
CA ASN A 7 31.98 11.52 -3.35
C ASN A 7 30.66 12.03 -2.75
N GLY A 8 29.99 11.20 -1.96
CA GLY A 8 28.76 11.54 -1.27
C GLY A 8 28.31 10.42 -0.32
N PRO A 9 27.27 10.69 0.47
CA PRO A 9 26.82 9.76 1.50
C PRO A 9 26.14 8.50 0.95
N ASP A 10 25.75 8.49 -0.33
CA ASP A 10 25.12 7.39 -1.06
C ASP A 10 26.03 6.80 -2.17
N ASP A 11 27.32 7.13 -2.19
CA ASP A 11 28.30 6.73 -3.22
C ASP A 11 28.69 5.23 -3.13
N PHE A 12 27.81 4.37 -3.63
CA PHE A 12 28.04 2.93 -3.67
C PHE A 12 29.22 2.54 -4.57
N ASP A 13 29.41 3.21 -5.71
CA ASP A 13 30.47 2.86 -6.64
C ASP A 13 31.85 3.25 -6.10
N GLY A 14 31.97 4.40 -5.45
CA GLY A 14 33.17 4.80 -4.72
C GLY A 14 33.52 3.83 -3.61
N TRP A 15 32.52 3.46 -2.79
CA TRP A 15 32.71 2.46 -1.75
C TRP A 15 33.14 1.11 -2.36
N ARG A 16 32.47 0.64 -3.40
CA ARG A 16 32.76 -0.65 -4.06
C ARG A 16 34.18 -0.70 -4.61
N ARG A 17 34.66 0.37 -5.26
CA ARG A 17 36.04 0.46 -5.77
C ARG A 17 37.06 0.37 -4.62
N ALA A 18 36.88 1.17 -3.58
CA ALA A 18 37.78 1.18 -2.42
C ALA A 18 37.75 -0.15 -1.64
N ALA A 19 36.56 -0.69 -1.38
CA ALA A 19 36.37 -1.96 -0.69
C ALA A 19 37.05 -3.12 -1.45
N ARG A 20 36.94 -3.14 -2.78
CA ARG A 20 37.65 -4.13 -3.61
C ARG A 20 39.16 -4.01 -3.46
N ALA A 21 39.71 -2.79 -3.54
CA ALA A 21 41.14 -2.55 -3.42
C ALA A 21 41.69 -3.01 -2.05
N PHE A 22 41.01 -2.63 -0.95
CA PHE A 22 41.39 -3.05 0.40
C PHE A 22 41.28 -4.56 0.61
N ALA A 23 40.20 -5.18 0.10
CA ALA A 23 40.03 -6.63 0.21
C ALA A 23 41.17 -7.37 -0.52
N LEU A 24 41.55 -6.93 -1.72
CA LEU A 24 42.66 -7.53 -2.48
C LEU A 24 44.01 -7.34 -1.76
N ALA A 25 44.23 -6.19 -1.14
CA ALA A 25 45.42 -5.91 -0.34
C ALA A 25 45.40 -6.54 1.07
N GLY A 26 44.33 -7.26 1.44
CA GLY A 26 44.22 -7.93 2.74
C GLY A 26 44.13 -7.00 3.95
N ILE A 27 43.65 -5.76 3.77
CA ILE A 27 43.57 -4.77 4.85
C ILE A 27 42.45 -5.12 5.82
N ALA A 28 42.72 -5.07 7.12
CA ALA A 28 41.70 -5.37 8.13
C ALA A 28 40.66 -4.23 8.22
N PRO A 29 39.36 -4.53 8.51
CA PRO A 29 38.33 -3.51 8.66
C PRO A 29 38.66 -2.42 9.69
N ALA A 30 39.36 -2.77 10.77
CA ALA A 30 39.76 -1.84 11.82
C ALA A 30 40.81 -0.80 11.38
N ASP A 31 41.53 -1.08 10.28
CA ASP A 31 42.55 -0.19 9.74
C ASP A 31 41.99 0.84 8.76
N ILE A 32 40.67 0.87 8.53
CA ILE A 32 40.04 1.71 7.51
C ILE A 32 39.05 2.67 8.15
N VAL A 33 39.18 3.95 7.83
CA VAL A 33 38.21 4.99 8.20
C VAL A 33 37.49 5.46 6.94
N TRP A 34 36.16 5.33 6.95
CA TRP A 34 35.27 5.74 5.87
C TRP A 34 34.70 7.12 6.15
N GLN A 35 34.83 8.05 5.19
CA GLN A 35 34.29 9.40 5.26
C GLN A 35 33.29 9.59 4.12
N GLY A 36 32.00 9.65 4.46
CA GLY A 36 30.89 9.76 3.51
C GLY A 36 30.38 11.19 3.30
N ASP A 37 30.68 12.12 4.22
CA ASP A 37 30.32 13.54 4.09
C ASP A 37 31.57 14.39 3.86
N ALA A 38 31.47 15.34 2.94
CA ALA A 38 32.58 16.21 2.58
C ALA A 38 32.99 17.17 3.71
N GLU A 39 32.11 17.47 4.68
CA GLU A 39 32.31 18.52 5.69
C GLU A 39 32.85 18.04 7.05
N ALA A 40 32.79 16.74 7.36
CA ALA A 40 33.18 16.21 8.69
C ALA A 40 34.65 15.72 8.75
N GLY A 41 35.55 16.36 8.00
CA GLY A 41 36.96 15.99 7.94
C GLY A 41 37.82 16.82 8.89
N ASP A 42 38.44 16.18 9.88
CA ASP A 42 39.54 16.75 10.66
C ASP A 42 40.70 17.08 9.70
N LEU A 43 40.89 18.38 9.43
CA LEU A 43 41.81 18.94 8.42
C LEU A 43 43.28 18.53 8.63
N PHE A 44 43.63 18.03 9.82
CA PHE A 44 45.01 17.78 10.24
C PHE A 44 45.43 16.30 10.29
N ALA A 45 44.52 15.37 10.04
CA ALA A 45 44.84 13.95 10.13
C ALA A 45 44.98 13.31 8.73
N ALA A 46 46.21 13.33 8.21
CA ALA A 46 46.58 12.69 6.96
C ALA A 46 46.60 11.15 7.12
N GLY A 47 45.65 10.45 6.50
CA GLY A 47 45.66 8.98 6.38
C GLY A 47 46.24 8.54 5.04
N ALA A 48 46.78 7.33 4.98
CA ALA A 48 47.28 6.77 3.72
C ALA A 48 46.11 6.56 2.72
N PRO A 49 46.29 6.88 1.43
CA PRO A 49 45.28 6.62 0.40
C PRO A 49 45.08 5.11 0.23
N PRO A 50 43.92 4.67 -0.30
CA PRO A 50 43.69 3.26 -0.58
C PRO A 50 44.77 2.70 -1.52
N PRO A 51 45.20 1.44 -1.31
CA PRO A 51 46.18 0.81 -2.17
C PRO A 51 45.66 0.74 -3.61
N THR A 52 46.57 0.84 -4.58
CA THR A 52 46.23 0.58 -5.99
C THR A 52 45.80 -0.87 -6.15
N ALA A 53 44.63 -1.09 -6.74
CA ALA A 53 44.15 -2.43 -7.01
C ALA A 53 44.99 -3.07 -8.14
N ASP A 54 45.66 -4.18 -7.84
CA ASP A 54 46.21 -5.08 -8.86
C ASP A 54 45.09 -5.68 -9.73
N ASP A 55 45.45 -6.30 -10.87
CA ASP A 55 44.52 -6.97 -11.80
C ASP A 55 43.73 -8.15 -11.17
N ALA A 56 44.05 -8.51 -9.93
CA ALA A 56 43.38 -9.54 -9.15
C ALA A 56 41.87 -9.28 -8.98
N ARG A 57 41.09 -10.37 -8.95
CA ARG A 57 39.62 -10.36 -8.84
C ARG A 57 39.15 -11.40 -7.85
N PHE A 58 38.04 -11.11 -7.18
CA PHE A 58 37.28 -12.08 -6.39
C PHE A 58 35.79 -11.91 -6.71
N SER A 59 35.01 -12.97 -6.46
CA SER A 59 33.55 -12.96 -6.65
C SER A 59 32.83 -12.91 -5.31
N VAL A 60 31.61 -12.38 -5.34
CA VAL A 60 30.68 -12.36 -4.21
C VAL A 60 29.28 -12.72 -4.70
N PRO A 61 28.40 -13.25 -3.84
CA PRO A 61 27.01 -13.50 -4.21
C PRO A 61 26.30 -12.23 -4.66
N ARG A 62 25.45 -12.35 -5.69
CA ARG A 62 24.61 -11.23 -6.17
C ARG A 62 23.75 -10.62 -5.05
N ALA A 63 23.23 -11.47 -4.17
CA ALA A 63 22.42 -11.04 -3.04
C ALA A 63 23.17 -10.08 -2.09
N PHE A 64 24.50 -10.22 -1.95
CA PHE A 64 25.31 -9.29 -1.17
C PHE A 64 25.40 -7.91 -1.83
N VAL A 65 25.65 -7.87 -3.14
CA VAL A 65 25.72 -6.62 -3.90
C VAL A 65 24.39 -5.87 -3.77
N GLU A 66 23.30 -6.58 -3.99
CA GLU A 66 21.95 -6.07 -3.83
C GLU A 66 21.64 -5.61 -2.39
N LEU A 67 22.18 -6.26 -1.36
CA LEU A 67 22.01 -5.83 0.03
C LEU A 67 22.83 -4.56 0.31
N ALA A 68 24.07 -4.50 -0.17
CA ALA A 68 24.99 -3.40 0.01
C ALA A 68 24.49 -2.11 -0.68
N GLU A 69 23.96 -2.21 -1.89
CA GLU A 69 23.34 -1.10 -2.62
C GLU A 69 22.21 -0.44 -1.82
N ARG A 70 21.38 -1.22 -1.10
CA ARG A 70 20.36 -0.64 -0.22
C ARG A 70 20.95 -0.11 1.07
N ALA A 71 21.83 -0.86 1.74
CA ALA A 71 22.33 -0.50 3.06
C ALA A 71 23.21 0.78 3.04
N ILE A 72 23.91 1.07 1.94
CA ILE A 72 24.71 2.30 1.78
C ILE A 72 23.86 3.57 1.90
N LEU A 73 22.59 3.51 1.54
CA LEU A 73 21.70 4.68 1.60
C LEU A 73 21.33 5.04 3.04
N HIS A 74 21.58 4.18 4.04
CA HIS A 74 21.23 4.46 5.43
C HIS A 74 22.06 5.64 5.99
N ARG A 75 21.54 6.40 6.95
CA ARG A 75 22.29 7.51 7.58
C ARG A 75 23.33 7.06 8.63
N ASP A 76 23.47 5.75 8.86
CA ASP A 76 24.36 5.25 9.92
C ASP A 76 25.81 5.45 9.46
N PRO A 77 26.66 6.19 10.20
CA PRO A 77 28.04 6.45 9.77
C PRO A 77 28.88 5.16 9.65
N GLN A 78 28.52 4.09 10.37
CA GLN A 78 29.24 2.82 10.35
C GLN A 78 28.87 1.93 9.16
N ARG A 79 27.86 2.28 8.35
CA ARG A 79 27.34 1.43 7.27
C ARG A 79 28.44 0.93 6.31
N PHE A 80 29.39 1.79 5.94
CA PHE A 80 30.48 1.44 5.01
C PHE A 80 31.45 0.43 5.64
N ALA A 81 31.77 0.61 6.93
CA ALA A 81 32.63 -0.29 7.68
C ALA A 81 31.96 -1.65 7.93
N LEU A 82 30.66 -1.66 8.27
CA LEU A 82 29.87 -2.86 8.45
C LEU A 82 29.78 -3.68 7.14
N LEU A 83 29.53 -3.01 6.02
CA LEU A 83 29.49 -3.66 4.71
C LEU A 83 30.86 -4.22 4.30
N TYR A 84 31.94 -3.50 4.61
CA TYR A 84 33.30 -3.99 4.33
C TYR A 84 33.67 -5.19 5.22
N THR A 85 33.26 -5.17 6.49
CA THR A 85 33.44 -6.30 7.41
C THR A 85 32.69 -7.54 6.89
N LEU A 86 31.45 -7.36 6.42
CA LEU A 86 30.65 -8.43 5.85
C LEU A 86 31.27 -8.95 4.55
N LEU A 87 31.83 -8.07 3.72
CA LEU A 87 32.58 -8.46 2.51
C LEU A 87 33.76 -9.39 2.85
N MET A 88 34.57 -9.04 3.84
CA MET A 88 35.72 -9.85 4.27
C MET A 88 35.26 -11.21 4.81
N GLN A 89 34.19 -11.22 5.62
CA GLN A 89 33.60 -12.46 6.12
C GLN A 89 33.11 -13.38 4.98
N LEU A 90 32.46 -12.82 3.94
CA LEU A 90 31.98 -13.60 2.80
C LEU A 90 33.10 -14.19 1.94
N ARG A 91 34.27 -13.55 1.92
CA ARG A 91 35.45 -14.11 1.22
C ARG A 91 36.01 -15.34 1.91
N GLU A 92 35.95 -15.38 3.24
CA GLU A 92 36.37 -16.54 4.02
C GLU A 92 35.26 -17.61 4.09
N ARG A 93 34.00 -17.17 4.19
CA ARG A 93 32.83 -18.04 4.39
C ARG A 93 31.66 -17.60 3.48
N PRO A 94 31.63 -18.04 2.22
CA PRO A 94 30.61 -17.60 1.26
C PRO A 94 29.15 -17.88 1.67
N ALA A 95 28.92 -18.95 2.44
CA ALA A 95 27.58 -19.32 2.93
C ALA A 95 27.08 -18.44 4.10
N SER A 96 27.92 -17.56 4.67
CA SER A 96 27.51 -16.80 5.86
C SER A 96 26.37 -15.82 5.61
N LEU A 97 26.13 -15.43 4.35
CA LEU A 97 24.98 -14.58 3.99
C LEU A 97 23.63 -15.26 4.26
N GLU A 98 23.59 -16.60 4.24
CA GLU A 98 22.36 -17.37 4.49
C GLU A 98 22.10 -17.59 5.98
N ASP A 99 23.12 -17.40 6.83
CA ASP A 99 23.00 -17.51 8.27
C ASP A 99 22.30 -16.27 8.86
N ARG A 100 20.99 -16.39 9.04
CA ARG A 100 20.18 -15.33 9.65
C ARG A 100 20.42 -15.14 11.15
N ALA A 101 21.17 -16.04 11.81
CA ALA A 101 21.56 -15.86 13.21
C ALA A 101 22.80 -14.98 13.35
N ASP A 102 23.58 -14.80 12.29
CA ASP A 102 24.78 -13.96 12.29
C ASP A 102 24.47 -12.50 12.65
N PRO A 103 25.07 -11.94 13.72
CA PRO A 103 24.80 -10.58 14.17
C PRO A 103 25.13 -9.49 13.13
N LEU A 104 26.19 -9.68 12.34
CA LEU A 104 26.62 -8.74 11.31
C LEU A 104 25.65 -8.74 10.12
N VAL A 105 25.24 -9.93 9.67
CA VAL A 105 24.22 -10.07 8.61
C VAL A 105 22.92 -9.41 9.06
N ARG A 106 22.43 -9.72 10.27
CA ARG A 106 21.22 -9.10 10.83
C ARG A 106 21.32 -7.58 10.94
N ARG A 107 22.49 -7.05 11.33
CA ARG A 107 22.72 -5.61 11.41
C ARG A 107 22.57 -4.96 10.05
N VAL A 108 23.26 -5.49 9.03
CA VAL A 108 23.23 -4.96 7.66
C VAL A 108 21.84 -5.09 7.02
N GLU A 109 21.16 -6.23 7.20
CA GLU A 109 19.76 -6.41 6.78
C GLU A 109 18.82 -5.42 7.44
N GLY A 110 19.05 -5.09 8.72
CA GLY A 110 18.33 -4.06 9.46
C GLY A 110 18.46 -2.68 8.81
N LEU A 111 19.69 -2.26 8.44
CA LEU A 111 19.94 -1.01 7.73
C LEU A 111 19.20 -0.97 6.40
N ALA A 112 19.34 -2.04 5.58
CA ALA A 112 18.66 -2.13 4.29
C ALA A 112 17.12 -2.13 4.43
N LYS A 113 16.59 -2.72 5.51
CA LYS A 113 15.15 -2.72 5.80
C LYS A 113 14.64 -1.33 6.18
N ALA A 114 15.38 -0.57 6.97
CA ALA A 114 15.03 0.82 7.32
C ALA A 114 15.02 1.71 6.07
N VAL A 115 16.05 1.62 5.23
CA VAL A 115 16.09 2.27 3.91
C VAL A 115 14.87 1.92 3.07
N ARG A 116 14.53 0.63 2.94
CA ARG A 116 13.36 0.21 2.16
C ARG A 116 12.05 0.83 2.67
N ARG A 117 11.89 0.95 3.99
CA ARG A 117 10.71 1.60 4.60
C ARG A 117 10.67 3.08 4.25
N ASP A 118 11.79 3.79 4.37
CA ASP A 118 11.88 5.20 4.04
C ASP A 118 11.60 5.46 2.54
N MET A 119 12.15 4.64 1.65
CA MET A 119 11.83 4.67 0.22
C MET A 119 10.32 4.47 -0.02
N HIS A 120 9.69 3.54 0.70
CA HIS A 120 8.26 3.33 0.62
C HIS A 120 7.47 4.56 1.12
N LYS A 121 7.89 5.18 2.24
CA LYS A 121 7.31 6.42 2.76
C LYS A 121 7.36 7.53 1.71
N MET A 122 8.53 7.77 1.10
CA MET A 122 8.68 8.77 0.04
C MET A 122 7.70 8.53 -1.11
N ARG A 123 7.63 7.29 -1.62
CA ARG A 123 6.72 6.95 -2.73
C ARG A 123 5.24 7.08 -2.37
N ALA A 124 4.88 6.79 -1.12
CA ALA A 124 3.49 6.79 -0.67
C ALA A 124 3.00 8.19 -0.27
N PHE A 125 3.88 9.04 0.26
CA PHE A 125 3.50 10.31 0.92
C PHE A 125 3.97 11.57 0.21
N VAL A 126 4.83 11.50 -0.81
CA VAL A 126 5.11 12.66 -1.66
C VAL A 126 3.79 13.14 -2.31
N ARG A 127 3.50 14.43 -2.15
CA ARG A 127 2.31 15.09 -2.71
C ARG A 127 2.77 16.30 -3.50
N PHE A 128 2.36 16.33 -4.76
CA PHE A 128 2.66 17.42 -5.67
C PHE A 128 1.60 18.50 -5.55
N ARG A 129 2.05 19.75 -5.53
CA ARG A 129 1.24 20.96 -5.56
C ARG A 129 1.49 21.65 -6.89
N GLU A 130 0.42 22.05 -7.56
CA GLU A 130 0.53 22.78 -8.82
C GLU A 130 0.93 24.24 -8.56
N LEU A 131 1.84 24.73 -9.40
CA LEU A 131 2.31 26.09 -9.45
C LEU A 131 2.16 26.59 -10.88
N ALA A 132 1.57 27.76 -11.02
CA ALA A 132 1.59 28.49 -12.28
C ALA A 132 3.01 29.01 -12.51
N ASP A 133 3.63 28.58 -13.61
CA ASP A 133 4.96 28.99 -14.04
C ASP A 133 4.88 29.53 -15.47
N ALA A 134 5.83 30.38 -15.87
CA ALA A 134 5.82 31.09 -17.16
C ALA A 134 5.86 30.13 -18.37
N GLU A 135 6.35 28.92 -18.17
CA GLU A 135 6.48 27.85 -19.16
C GLU A 135 5.38 26.77 -19.06
N GLY A 136 4.33 27.00 -18.25
CA GLY A 136 3.23 26.05 -18.03
C GLY A 136 3.13 25.52 -16.58
N PRO A 137 2.20 24.61 -16.27
CA PRO A 137 2.00 24.12 -14.91
C PRO A 137 3.22 23.32 -14.42
N ARG A 138 3.76 23.71 -13.27
CA ARG A 138 4.89 23.06 -12.60
C ARG A 138 4.44 22.48 -11.26
N PHE A 139 4.94 21.31 -10.90
CA PHE A 139 4.50 20.60 -9.71
C PHE A 139 5.60 20.54 -8.66
N ILE A 140 5.35 20.99 -7.44
CA ILE A 140 6.34 20.99 -6.36
C ILE A 140 5.90 20.14 -5.18
N ALA A 141 6.83 19.39 -4.59
CA ALA A 141 6.59 18.58 -3.42
C ALA A 141 7.72 18.75 -2.40
N TRP A 142 7.38 18.71 -1.11
CA TRP A 142 8.35 18.66 -0.02
C TRP A 142 8.38 17.27 0.61
N PHE A 143 9.57 16.75 0.89
CA PHE A 143 9.74 15.51 1.63
C PHE A 143 11.01 15.53 2.49
N GLU A 144 10.93 14.98 3.70
CA GLU A 144 12.07 14.89 4.64
C GLU A 144 12.47 13.43 4.85
N PRO A 145 13.43 12.92 4.06
CA PRO A 145 13.86 11.54 4.19
C PRO A 145 14.66 11.31 5.47
N GLU A 146 14.57 10.10 6.04
CA GLU A 146 15.39 9.65 7.17
C GLU A 146 16.80 9.21 6.70
N HIS A 147 16.91 8.85 5.43
CA HIS A 147 18.08 8.24 4.81
C HIS A 147 18.39 8.89 3.45
N HIS A 148 19.55 8.59 2.86
CA HIS A 148 19.99 9.17 1.58
C HIS A 148 19.30 8.47 0.39
N ILE A 149 17.98 8.59 0.30
CA ILE A 149 17.13 7.80 -0.61
C ILE A 149 16.66 8.55 -1.86
N VAL A 150 16.91 9.85 -1.93
CA VAL A 150 16.30 10.73 -2.94
C VAL A 150 16.75 10.34 -4.35
N ARG A 151 18.07 10.25 -4.58
CA ARG A 151 18.63 9.82 -5.88
C ARG A 151 18.16 8.43 -6.28
N ALA A 152 18.18 7.48 -5.33
CA ALA A 152 17.71 6.11 -5.54
C ALA A 152 16.21 6.01 -5.89
N ASN A 153 15.40 6.99 -5.51
CA ASN A 153 13.98 7.04 -5.85
C ASN A 153 13.64 7.89 -7.07
N ALA A 154 14.54 8.75 -7.54
CA ALA A 154 14.24 9.69 -8.62
C ALA A 154 13.66 8.99 -9.87
N GLY A 155 14.27 7.86 -10.28
CA GLY A 155 13.78 7.08 -11.42
C GLY A 155 12.35 6.53 -11.26
N PHE A 156 11.88 6.29 -10.03
CA PHE A 156 10.47 5.93 -9.79
C PHE A 156 9.53 7.09 -10.16
N PHE A 157 9.86 8.30 -9.70
CA PHE A 157 9.06 9.49 -9.97
C PHE A 157 9.10 9.90 -11.44
N VAL A 158 10.27 9.82 -12.09
CA VAL A 158 10.41 10.08 -13.53
C VAL A 158 9.50 9.16 -14.34
N ARG A 159 9.51 7.85 -14.07
CA ARG A 159 8.64 6.91 -14.80
C ARG A 159 7.15 7.11 -14.52
N ARG A 160 6.78 7.46 -13.28
CA ARG A 160 5.38 7.57 -12.84
C ARG A 160 4.73 8.89 -13.24
N PHE A 161 5.52 9.96 -13.34
CA PHE A 161 5.10 11.34 -13.57
C PHE A 161 5.87 11.95 -14.76
N ALA A 162 6.13 11.15 -15.81
CA ALA A 162 6.95 11.55 -16.95
C ALA A 162 6.38 12.75 -17.72
N SER A 163 5.06 12.85 -17.80
CA SER A 163 4.33 13.88 -18.55
C SER A 163 4.17 15.21 -17.82
N MET A 164 4.78 15.38 -16.65
CA MET A 164 4.61 16.55 -15.78
C MET A 164 5.98 17.16 -15.50
N ARG A 165 6.08 18.48 -15.41
CA ARG A 165 7.29 19.16 -14.90
C ARG A 165 7.19 19.19 -13.39
N TRP A 166 8.11 18.56 -12.67
CA TRP A 166 8.02 18.46 -11.22
C TRP A 166 9.34 18.67 -10.48
N SER A 167 9.24 19.01 -9.21
CA SER A 167 10.37 19.19 -8.29
C SER A 167 10.03 18.55 -6.94
N ILE A 168 10.91 17.68 -6.45
CA ILE A 168 10.84 17.16 -5.08
C ILE A 168 11.98 17.79 -4.30
N LEU A 169 11.61 18.65 -3.37
CA LEU A 169 12.51 19.37 -2.49
C LEU A 169 12.69 18.59 -1.18
N THR A 170 13.95 18.44 -0.76
CA THR A 170 14.31 17.85 0.54
C THR A 170 15.40 18.71 1.20
N PRO A 171 15.66 18.53 2.51
CA PRO A 171 16.69 19.29 3.22
C PRO A 171 18.12 19.09 2.68
N GLU A 172 18.44 17.92 2.12
CA GLU A 172 19.79 17.60 1.66
C GLU A 172 19.97 17.91 0.17
N ILE A 173 19.03 17.48 -0.67
CA ILE A 173 19.05 17.69 -2.12
C ILE A 173 17.66 17.91 -2.69
N GLY A 174 17.56 18.69 -3.76
CA GLY A 174 16.37 18.77 -4.61
C GLY A 174 16.55 17.92 -5.87
N ILE A 175 15.47 17.31 -6.34
CA ILE A 175 15.45 16.67 -7.67
C ILE A 175 14.36 17.31 -8.53
N HIS A 176 14.71 17.62 -9.78
CA HIS A 176 13.87 18.38 -10.70
C HIS A 176 13.77 17.63 -12.03
N TRP A 177 12.55 17.48 -12.53
CA TRP A 177 12.24 16.87 -13.82
C TRP A 177 11.52 17.88 -14.69
N ASP A 178 12.08 18.18 -15.86
CA ASP A 178 11.55 19.16 -16.81
C ASP A 178 10.70 18.53 -17.93
N GLY A 179 10.52 17.20 -17.91
CA GLY A 179 9.86 16.44 -18.97
C GLY A 179 10.81 15.61 -19.82
N GLU A 180 12.10 15.94 -19.81
CA GLU A 180 13.14 15.29 -20.63
C GLU A 180 14.36 14.88 -19.80
N THR A 181 14.81 15.75 -18.91
CA THR A 181 16.04 15.61 -18.12
C THR A 181 15.75 15.71 -16.63
N LEU A 182 16.37 14.80 -15.88
CA LEU A 182 16.40 14.85 -14.42
C LEU A 182 17.65 15.63 -14.00
N THR A 183 17.46 16.72 -13.27
CA THR A 183 18.52 17.54 -12.70
C THR A 183 18.46 17.52 -11.18
N GLU A 184 19.62 17.71 -10.54
CA GLU A 184 19.75 17.81 -9.10
C GLU A 184 20.01 19.26 -8.69
N GLY A 185 19.33 19.71 -7.65
CA GLY A 185 19.51 21.01 -7.03
C GLY A 185 20.00 20.88 -5.59
N PRO A 186 20.44 22.00 -4.99
CA PRO A 186 20.82 22.02 -3.57
C PRO A 186 19.62 21.66 -2.68
N GLY A 187 19.92 21.29 -1.43
CA GLY A 187 18.90 21.18 -0.39
C GLY A 187 18.09 22.47 -0.27
N ALA A 188 16.79 22.32 -0.07
CA ALA A 188 15.86 23.43 0.07
C ALA A 188 15.30 23.47 1.49
N THR A 189 14.55 24.53 1.79
CA THR A 189 13.78 24.67 3.02
C THR A 189 12.30 24.53 2.73
N ARG A 190 11.51 24.22 3.76
CA ARG A 190 10.07 24.09 3.60
C ARG A 190 9.39 25.40 3.14
N GLY A 191 9.97 26.56 3.44
CA GLY A 191 9.46 27.86 3.02
C GLY A 191 9.53 28.09 1.50
N ASP A 192 10.30 27.27 0.78
CA ASP A 192 10.42 27.33 -0.67
C ASP A 192 9.24 26.67 -1.40
N VAL A 193 8.28 26.10 -0.65
CA VAL A 193 7.00 25.59 -1.15
C VAL A 193 5.87 26.58 -0.76
N PRO A 194 5.04 27.03 -1.71
CA PRO A 194 3.96 28.00 -1.45
C PRO A 194 3.03 27.60 -0.30
N ALA A 195 2.57 28.61 0.45
CA ALA A 195 1.74 28.48 1.64
C ALA A 195 0.22 28.56 1.39
N ASP A 196 -0.24 29.14 0.27
CA ASP A 196 -1.67 29.35 0.01
C ASP A 196 -2.38 28.05 -0.39
N ASP A 197 -3.48 27.73 0.31
CA ASP A 197 -4.39 26.64 -0.06
C ASP A 197 -5.85 26.97 0.27
N PRO A 198 -6.74 27.16 -0.72
CA PRO A 198 -8.20 27.13 -0.56
C PRO A 198 -8.76 25.74 -0.16
N VAL A 199 -7.92 24.71 -0.01
CA VAL A 199 -8.28 23.32 0.29
C VAL A 199 -7.84 22.89 1.70
N GLU A 200 -7.44 23.82 2.56
CA GLU A 200 -6.92 23.51 3.90
C GLU A 200 -8.02 23.13 4.93
N ASP A 201 -9.23 23.70 4.83
CA ASP A 201 -10.33 23.43 5.77
C ASP A 201 -11.06 22.10 5.49
N ILE A 202 -11.05 21.64 4.24
CA ILE A 202 -11.65 20.37 3.83
C ILE A 202 -10.83 19.18 4.35
N TRP A 203 -9.51 19.34 4.42
CA TRP A 203 -8.58 18.30 4.89
C TRP A 203 -8.56 18.15 6.42
N LYS A 204 -8.67 19.27 7.16
CA LYS A 204 -8.76 19.27 8.65
C LYS A 204 -10.03 18.56 9.14
N GLY A 205 -11.15 18.70 8.43
CA GLY A 205 -12.39 17.97 8.71
C GLY A 205 -12.28 16.46 8.48
N TYR A 206 -11.57 16.04 7.44
CA TYR A 206 -11.33 14.63 7.12
C TYR A 206 -10.49 13.93 8.21
N TYR A 207 -9.42 14.57 8.71
CA TYR A 207 -8.55 13.94 9.71
C TYR A 207 -9.17 13.88 11.11
N ALA A 208 -9.91 14.90 11.53
CA ALA A 208 -10.64 14.90 12.80
C ALA A 208 -11.72 13.80 12.87
N ALA A 209 -12.30 13.44 11.72
CA ALA A 209 -13.37 12.46 11.60
C ALA A 209 -12.90 10.99 11.63
N ILE A 210 -11.63 10.73 11.29
CA ILE A 210 -11.07 9.37 11.16
C ILE A 210 -10.23 8.99 12.41
N PHE A 211 -9.93 9.96 13.28
CA PHE A 211 -9.10 9.79 14.47
C PHE A 211 -9.82 8.95 15.55
N ASN A 212 -9.36 7.71 15.77
CA ASN A 212 -9.90 6.79 16.79
C ASN A 212 -8.94 6.69 17.99
N PRO A 213 -9.25 7.32 19.14
CA PRO A 213 -8.37 7.32 20.30
C PRO A 213 -8.16 5.94 20.94
N ALA A 214 -9.06 4.97 20.73
CA ALA A 214 -8.90 3.61 21.24
C ALA A 214 -7.87 2.77 20.46
N ARG A 215 -7.37 3.27 19.31
CA ARG A 215 -6.27 2.65 18.53
C ARG A 215 -4.91 3.30 18.76
N LEU A 216 -4.82 4.28 19.64
CA LEU A 216 -3.54 4.95 19.93
C LEU A 216 -2.64 4.02 20.75
N LYS A 217 -1.77 3.27 20.07
CA LYS A 217 -0.51 2.83 20.69
C LYS A 217 0.42 4.04 20.68
N ILE A 218 0.25 4.94 21.66
CA ILE A 218 1.03 6.18 21.80
C ILE A 218 2.54 5.88 21.64
N GLY A 219 3.02 4.77 22.21
CA GLY A 219 4.40 4.32 22.05
C GLY A 219 4.79 3.94 20.61
N ALA A 220 3.91 3.27 19.86
CA ALA A 220 4.17 2.88 18.46
C ALA A 220 4.02 4.05 17.48
N MET A 221 3.10 4.98 17.77
CA MET A 221 2.95 6.24 17.03
C MET A 221 4.15 7.15 17.27
N LEU A 222 4.65 7.27 18.51
CA LEU A 222 5.87 8.04 18.81
C LEU A 222 7.14 7.36 18.30
N SER A 223 7.15 6.03 18.15
CA SER A 223 8.30 5.28 17.61
C SER A 223 8.36 5.28 16.07
N GLU A 224 7.21 5.25 15.38
CA GLU A 224 7.13 5.28 13.90
C GLU A 224 7.01 6.73 13.36
N MET A 225 6.58 7.67 14.20
CA MET A 225 6.38 9.08 13.86
C MET A 225 6.93 10.01 14.97
N PRO A 226 8.26 10.25 14.98
CA PRO A 226 8.90 11.18 15.91
C PRO A 226 8.27 12.58 15.86
N ARG A 227 8.12 13.24 17.02
CA ARG A 227 7.47 14.57 17.19
C ARG A 227 8.00 15.67 16.25
N LYS A 228 9.20 15.51 15.68
CA LYS A 228 9.78 16.46 14.72
C LYS A 228 9.00 16.53 13.39
N TYR A 229 8.38 15.43 12.93
CA TYR A 229 7.61 15.38 11.67
C TYR A 229 6.20 15.96 11.80
N TRP A 230 5.75 16.24 13.02
CA TRP A 230 4.40 16.71 13.31
C TRP A 230 4.17 18.12 12.80
N ARG A 231 5.21 18.96 12.74
CA ARG A 231 5.13 20.32 12.20
C ARG A 231 4.78 20.33 10.70
N ASN A 232 4.96 19.21 10.00
CA ASN A 232 4.69 19.03 8.58
C ASN A 232 3.28 18.48 8.28
N LEU A 233 2.49 18.24 9.32
CA LEU A 233 1.12 17.75 9.28
C LEU A 233 0.20 18.82 9.88
N PRO A 234 -0.64 19.53 9.09
CA PRO A 234 -1.64 20.48 9.62
C PRO A 234 -2.55 19.85 10.70
N GLU A 235 -2.67 18.53 10.70
CA GLU A 235 -3.49 17.72 11.59
C GLU A 235 -2.82 17.47 12.94
N ALA A 236 -1.51 17.69 13.06
CA ALA A 236 -0.79 17.51 14.31
C ALA A 236 -1.14 18.56 15.37
N THR A 237 -1.64 19.72 14.94
CA THR A 237 -2.18 20.78 15.80
C THR A 237 -3.41 20.32 16.60
N LEU A 238 -4.16 19.34 16.08
CA LEU A 238 -5.33 18.74 16.72
C LEU A 238 -4.95 17.63 17.70
N ILE A 239 -3.73 17.06 17.61
CA ILE A 239 -3.31 15.90 18.42
C ILE A 239 -3.32 16.20 19.93
N PRO A 240 -2.88 17.36 20.45
CA PRO A 240 -2.97 17.66 21.88
C PRO A 240 -4.41 17.66 22.43
N GLU A 241 -5.36 18.27 21.70
CA GLU A 241 -6.79 18.29 22.08
C GLU A 241 -7.45 16.91 21.94
N LEU A 242 -7.08 16.17 20.88
CA LEU A 242 -7.56 14.81 20.66
C LEU A 242 -7.03 13.83 21.72
N VAL A 243 -5.80 14.02 22.22
CA VAL A 243 -5.19 13.25 23.31
C VAL A 243 -5.79 13.64 24.67
N ALA A 244 -5.95 14.93 24.95
CA ALA A 244 -6.60 15.41 26.18
C ALA A 244 -8.07 14.93 26.25
N GLY A 245 -8.80 15.02 25.14
CA GLY A 245 -10.15 14.50 25.02
C GLY A 245 -10.23 12.98 25.10
N ALA A 246 -9.17 12.24 24.73
CA ALA A 246 -9.10 10.78 24.86
C ALA A 246 -8.92 10.34 26.31
N GLN A 247 -8.04 10.99 27.08
CA GLN A 247 -7.81 10.69 28.50
C GLN A 247 -9.04 11.00 29.37
N ALA A 248 -9.74 12.11 29.09
CA ALA A 248 -11.00 12.45 29.76
C ALA A 248 -12.13 11.45 29.42
N ARG A 249 -12.18 10.96 28.17
CA ARG A 249 -13.12 9.93 27.73
C ARG A 249 -12.80 8.56 28.32
N GLU A 250 -11.53 8.21 28.47
CA GLU A 250 -11.06 6.95 29.08
C GLU A 250 -11.40 6.89 30.58
N ALA A 251 -11.17 7.99 31.32
CA ALA A 251 -11.57 8.10 32.72
C ALA A 251 -13.10 8.00 32.91
N ALA A 252 -13.89 8.57 31.99
CA ALA A 252 -15.35 8.46 31.99
C ALA A 252 -15.86 7.04 31.59
N MET A 253 -15.11 6.33 30.75
CA MET A 253 -15.42 4.97 30.27
C MET A 253 -15.17 3.89 31.34
N ILE A 254 -14.17 4.08 32.21
CA ILE A 254 -13.89 3.19 33.35
C ILE A 254 -14.99 3.29 34.43
N ALA A 255 -15.62 4.47 34.55
CA ALA A 255 -16.63 4.75 35.57
C ALA A 255 -18.06 4.27 35.24
N THR A 256 -18.33 3.77 34.03
CA THR A 256 -19.70 3.48 33.58
C THR A 256 -19.83 2.06 33.02
N PRO A 257 -20.73 1.19 33.54
CA PRO A 257 -20.88 -0.17 33.02
C PRO A 257 -21.47 -0.15 31.61
N ALA A 258 -20.89 -0.96 30.72
CA ALA A 258 -21.13 -0.92 29.29
C ALA A 258 -22.57 -1.32 28.89
N ARG A 259 -23.22 -0.46 28.10
CA ARG A 259 -24.30 -0.82 27.16
C ARG A 259 -23.84 -0.51 25.73
N PRO A 260 -24.29 -1.26 24.71
CA PRO A 260 -23.77 -1.15 23.35
C PRO A 260 -24.24 0.16 22.71
N ALA A 261 -23.32 1.10 22.53
CA ALA A 261 -23.60 2.36 21.85
C ALA A 261 -23.75 2.13 20.34
N ALA A 262 -24.83 2.69 19.78
CA ALA A 262 -25.14 2.69 18.35
C ALA A 262 -23.98 3.25 17.52
N ARG A 263 -23.59 2.48 16.49
CA ARG A 263 -22.59 2.85 15.47
C ARG A 263 -23.16 3.99 14.63
N ARG A 264 -22.74 5.25 14.81
CA ARG A 264 -22.95 6.32 13.81
C ARG A 264 -22.05 7.51 14.08
N GLY A 265 -21.49 8.05 13.00
CA GLY A 265 -20.66 9.25 12.98
C GLY A 265 -20.25 9.58 11.54
N ASN A 266 -19.26 8.86 11.00
CA ASN A 266 -18.57 9.29 9.76
C ASN A 266 -18.51 8.24 8.62
N ALA A 267 -19.20 7.11 8.75
CA ALA A 267 -19.12 6.03 7.75
C ALA A 267 -19.71 6.42 6.38
N ALA A 268 -20.84 7.14 6.36
CA ALA A 268 -21.48 7.55 5.11
C ALA A 268 -20.67 8.59 4.32
N PRO A 269 -20.16 9.68 4.94
CA PRO A 269 -19.23 10.60 4.25
C PRO A 269 -17.95 9.92 3.76
N ALA A 270 -17.35 9.03 4.57
CA ALA A 270 -16.15 8.30 4.17
C ALA A 270 -16.42 7.36 2.98
N TRP A 271 -17.59 6.73 2.94
CA TRP A 271 -18.00 5.89 1.82
C TRP A 271 -18.19 6.72 0.55
N GLN A 272 -18.82 7.89 0.66
CA GLN A 272 -19.04 8.80 -0.46
C GLN A 272 -17.69 9.25 -1.07
N ALA A 273 -16.74 9.67 -0.23
CA ALA A 273 -15.40 10.05 -0.67
C ALA A 273 -14.64 8.88 -1.34
N LEU A 274 -14.74 7.68 -0.75
CA LEU A 274 -14.13 6.48 -1.32
C LEU A 274 -14.73 6.13 -2.70
N ARG A 275 -16.05 6.25 -2.83
CA ARG A 275 -16.75 6.05 -4.11
C ARG A 275 -16.30 7.07 -5.15
N GLU A 276 -16.20 8.34 -4.78
CA GLU A 276 -15.74 9.42 -5.67
C GLU A 276 -14.32 9.18 -6.18
N GLU A 277 -13.38 8.78 -5.31
CA GLU A 277 -12.04 8.39 -5.74
C GLU A 277 -12.08 7.16 -6.67
N ALA A 278 -12.97 6.21 -6.42
CA ALA A 278 -13.11 5.02 -7.24
C ALA A 278 -13.54 5.32 -8.67
N MET A 279 -14.39 6.34 -8.87
CA MET A 279 -14.84 6.76 -10.21
C MET A 279 -13.70 7.22 -11.12
N GLY A 280 -12.57 7.67 -10.56
CA GLY A 280 -11.37 8.07 -11.30
C GLY A 280 -10.29 6.99 -11.38
N CYS A 281 -10.60 5.74 -11.00
CA CYS A 281 -9.58 4.70 -10.81
C CYS A 281 -8.93 4.23 -12.11
N THR A 282 -7.60 4.35 -12.18
CA THR A 282 -6.76 3.86 -13.30
C THR A 282 -5.79 2.73 -12.91
N ARG A 283 -6.04 2.05 -11.77
CA ARG A 283 -5.11 1.03 -11.19
C ARG A 283 -4.87 -0.21 -12.06
N CYS A 284 -5.71 -0.52 -13.03
CA CYS A 284 -5.54 -1.65 -13.96
C CYS A 284 -6.14 -1.31 -15.34
N PRO A 285 -5.74 -1.98 -16.44
CA PRO A 285 -6.16 -1.59 -17.80
C PRO A 285 -7.67 -1.57 -18.07
N LEU A 286 -8.48 -2.23 -17.24
CA LEU A 286 -9.93 -2.36 -17.43
C LEU A 286 -10.69 -1.02 -17.48
N TYR A 287 -10.15 0.05 -16.89
CA TYR A 287 -10.79 1.38 -16.95
C TYR A 287 -10.89 1.94 -18.38
N ARG A 288 -10.03 1.47 -19.30
CA ARG A 288 -9.91 2.04 -20.66
C ARG A 288 -11.14 1.75 -21.52
N ASP A 289 -11.66 0.53 -21.40
CA ASP A 289 -12.73 0.03 -22.27
C ASP A 289 -14.10 0.01 -21.56
N ALA A 290 -14.12 -0.01 -20.22
CA ALA A 290 -15.33 0.11 -19.43
C ALA A 290 -15.96 1.51 -19.57
N THR A 291 -17.29 1.60 -19.41
CA THR A 291 -17.98 2.91 -19.49
C THR A 291 -17.72 3.73 -18.23
N GLN A 292 -17.76 3.08 -17.07
CA GLN A 292 -17.55 3.73 -15.78
C GLN A 292 -17.18 2.69 -14.71
N THR A 293 -16.70 3.17 -13.56
CA THR A 293 -16.57 2.34 -12.37
C THR A 293 -17.94 1.99 -11.82
N VAL A 294 -18.17 0.72 -11.50
CA VAL A 294 -19.32 0.26 -10.72
C VAL A 294 -18.84 -0.11 -9.33
N PHE A 295 -19.04 0.82 -8.41
CA PHE A 295 -18.71 0.63 -7.00
C PHE A 295 -19.77 -0.23 -6.28
N GLY A 296 -19.57 -0.52 -5.00
CA GLY A 296 -20.60 -1.19 -4.21
C GLY A 296 -21.79 -0.28 -3.87
N GLU A 297 -22.89 -0.88 -3.45
CA GLU A 297 -24.13 -0.20 -3.07
C GLU A 297 -24.80 -0.90 -1.87
N GLY A 298 -25.26 -0.12 -0.90
CA GLY A 298 -26.04 -0.58 0.27
C GLY A 298 -25.78 0.26 1.52
N PRO A 299 -26.36 -0.10 2.68
CA PRO A 299 -26.10 0.58 3.94
C PRO A 299 -24.63 0.49 4.34
N VAL A 300 -24.06 1.60 4.84
CA VAL A 300 -22.67 1.63 5.30
C VAL A 300 -22.44 0.93 6.64
N ASP A 301 -23.52 0.53 7.31
CA ASP A 301 -23.55 -0.27 8.54
C ASP A 301 -24.10 -1.69 8.30
N ALA A 302 -24.15 -2.14 7.04
CA ALA A 302 -24.71 -3.43 6.65
C ALA A 302 -24.06 -4.60 7.40
N PRO A 303 -24.84 -5.46 8.09
CA PRO A 303 -24.31 -6.66 8.75
C PRO A 303 -23.88 -7.73 7.75
N LEU A 304 -24.37 -7.66 6.50
CA LEU A 304 -24.16 -8.63 5.44
C LEU A 304 -23.57 -7.95 4.21
N MET A 305 -22.51 -8.51 3.64
CA MET A 305 -21.92 -8.05 2.39
C MET A 305 -21.88 -9.18 1.35
N PHE A 306 -22.27 -8.91 0.10
CA PHE A 306 -22.08 -9.82 -1.02
C PHE A 306 -21.04 -9.28 -2.00
N ILE A 307 -20.19 -10.16 -2.49
CA ILE A 307 -19.11 -9.85 -3.43
C ILE A 307 -19.31 -10.71 -4.68
N GLY A 308 -19.59 -10.08 -5.82
CA GLY A 308 -19.60 -10.69 -7.14
C GLY A 308 -18.23 -10.66 -7.83
N GLU A 309 -18.20 -11.05 -9.11
CA GLU A 309 -16.96 -11.08 -9.89
C GLU A 309 -16.55 -9.69 -10.40
N GLN A 310 -17.36 -9.13 -11.29
CA GLN A 310 -17.17 -7.83 -11.94
C GLN A 310 -18.53 -7.31 -12.42
N PRO A 311 -18.63 -6.04 -12.85
CA PRO A 311 -19.84 -5.51 -13.46
C PRO A 311 -20.09 -6.18 -14.81
N GLY A 312 -21.35 -6.42 -15.17
CA GLY A 312 -21.74 -6.84 -16.50
C GLY A 312 -22.08 -5.65 -17.41
N ASP A 313 -22.62 -5.96 -18.59
CA ASP A 313 -23.00 -4.97 -19.61
C ASP A 313 -24.00 -3.93 -19.09
N GLN A 314 -25.04 -4.37 -18.37
CA GLN A 314 -26.06 -3.46 -17.83
C GLN A 314 -25.56 -2.69 -16.62
N GLU A 315 -24.79 -3.34 -15.75
CA GLU A 315 -24.17 -2.70 -14.58
C GLU A 315 -23.21 -1.58 -15.00
N ASP A 316 -22.38 -1.83 -16.00
CA ASP A 316 -21.41 -0.86 -16.53
C ASP A 316 -22.08 0.37 -17.14
N LEU A 317 -23.27 0.23 -17.72
CA LEU A 317 -24.05 1.39 -18.22
C LEU A 317 -24.80 2.09 -17.09
N ALA A 318 -25.34 1.34 -16.14
CA ALA A 318 -26.14 1.87 -15.05
C ALA A 318 -25.33 2.47 -13.90
N GLY A 319 -24.04 2.10 -13.77
CA GLY A 319 -23.19 2.49 -12.64
C GLY A 319 -23.56 1.81 -11.33
N ARG A 320 -24.34 0.72 -11.37
CA ARG A 320 -24.90 0.04 -10.18
C ARG A 320 -24.66 -1.47 -10.23
N PRO A 321 -24.29 -2.12 -9.11
CA PRO A 321 -23.99 -3.54 -9.08
C PRO A 321 -25.28 -4.38 -9.11
N PHE A 322 -25.24 -5.52 -9.80
CA PHE A 322 -26.34 -6.51 -9.83
C PHE A 322 -27.69 -5.96 -10.32
N VAL A 323 -27.72 -5.21 -11.42
CA VAL A 323 -28.98 -4.74 -12.04
C VAL A 323 -29.42 -5.58 -13.24
N GLY A 324 -28.51 -6.37 -13.82
CA GLY A 324 -28.78 -7.23 -14.98
C GLY A 324 -29.51 -8.52 -14.63
N PRO A 325 -29.64 -9.47 -15.59
CA PRO A 325 -30.38 -10.71 -15.40
C PRO A 325 -29.90 -11.57 -14.23
N ALA A 326 -28.59 -11.59 -13.98
CA ALA A 326 -27.99 -12.29 -12.84
C ALA A 326 -28.36 -11.60 -11.50
N GLY A 327 -28.42 -10.27 -11.50
CA GLY A 327 -28.88 -9.46 -10.36
C GLY A 327 -30.35 -9.69 -10.03
N GLN A 328 -31.22 -9.72 -11.03
CA GLN A 328 -32.64 -10.03 -10.83
C GLN A 328 -32.86 -11.45 -10.29
N LEU A 329 -32.06 -12.43 -10.74
CA LEU A 329 -32.09 -13.78 -10.17
C LEU A 329 -31.62 -13.77 -8.72
N PHE A 330 -30.55 -13.03 -8.43
CA PHE A 330 -30.02 -12.87 -7.08
C PHE A 330 -31.05 -12.24 -6.13
N ASP A 331 -31.71 -11.15 -6.53
CA ASP A 331 -32.73 -10.49 -5.72
C ASP A 331 -33.91 -11.42 -5.39
N ARG A 332 -34.41 -12.17 -6.39
CA ARG A 332 -35.45 -13.19 -6.16
C ARG A 332 -35.00 -14.30 -5.21
N ALA A 333 -33.74 -14.71 -5.30
CA ALA A 333 -33.19 -15.73 -4.42
C ALA A 333 -33.02 -15.23 -2.98
N LEU A 334 -32.65 -13.96 -2.78
CA LEU A 334 -32.61 -13.34 -1.45
C LEU A 334 -34.01 -13.25 -0.83
N GLU A 335 -35.00 -12.84 -1.62
CA GLU A 335 -36.41 -12.79 -1.20
C GLU A 335 -36.91 -14.17 -0.76
N GLU A 336 -36.67 -15.22 -1.57
CA GLU A 336 -37.03 -16.61 -1.25
C GLU A 336 -36.28 -17.18 -0.02
N ALA A 337 -35.06 -16.70 0.21
CA ALA A 337 -34.26 -17.03 1.39
C ALA A 337 -34.64 -16.21 2.64
N GLY A 338 -35.50 -15.20 2.50
CA GLY A 338 -35.91 -14.33 3.60
C GLY A 338 -34.82 -13.35 4.06
N ILE A 339 -33.90 -12.97 3.17
CA ILE A 339 -32.89 -11.93 3.39
C ILE A 339 -33.40 -10.61 2.80
N ASP A 340 -33.52 -9.57 3.63
CA ASP A 340 -33.86 -8.22 3.14
C ASP A 340 -32.66 -7.61 2.41
N ARG A 341 -32.78 -7.45 1.09
CA ARG A 341 -31.76 -6.84 0.22
C ARG A 341 -31.31 -5.46 0.72
N ARG A 342 -32.17 -4.70 1.40
CA ARG A 342 -31.88 -3.37 1.96
C ARG A 342 -30.94 -3.41 3.16
N GLN A 343 -30.72 -4.57 3.77
CA GLN A 343 -29.75 -4.76 4.85
C GLN A 343 -28.39 -5.22 4.34
N ALA A 344 -28.25 -5.45 3.04
CA ALA A 344 -27.03 -5.97 2.44
C ALA A 344 -26.27 -4.89 1.66
N TYR A 345 -24.95 -4.87 1.83
CA TYR A 345 -24.05 -4.16 0.94
C TYR A 345 -23.60 -5.10 -0.17
N VAL A 346 -23.73 -4.70 -1.44
CA VAL A 346 -23.39 -5.56 -2.58
C VAL A 346 -22.36 -4.88 -3.45
N THR A 347 -21.32 -5.62 -3.81
CA THR A 347 -20.20 -5.10 -4.57
C THR A 347 -19.58 -6.20 -5.44
N ASN A 348 -18.53 -5.89 -6.19
CA ASN A 348 -17.78 -6.85 -7.01
C ASN A 348 -16.30 -6.87 -6.64
N ALA A 349 -15.61 -7.99 -6.89
CA ALA A 349 -14.17 -8.08 -6.70
C ALA A 349 -13.39 -7.11 -7.60
N VAL A 350 -13.89 -6.90 -8.83
CA VAL A 350 -13.36 -5.93 -9.80
C VAL A 350 -14.44 -4.88 -10.10
N LYS A 351 -14.06 -3.61 -10.25
CA LYS A 351 -15.01 -2.47 -10.40
C LYS A 351 -15.25 -1.99 -11.82
N HIS A 352 -14.55 -2.55 -12.82
CA HIS A 352 -14.69 -2.20 -14.23
C HIS A 352 -15.06 -3.44 -15.04
N PHE A 353 -15.89 -3.26 -16.07
CA PHE A 353 -16.38 -4.36 -16.90
C PHE A 353 -15.34 -4.78 -17.95
N LYS A 354 -14.70 -5.92 -17.73
CA LYS A 354 -13.85 -6.56 -18.74
C LYS A 354 -14.71 -7.25 -19.80
N HIS A 355 -14.55 -6.82 -21.05
CA HIS A 355 -15.30 -7.38 -22.16
C HIS A 355 -14.53 -7.31 -23.48
N GLU A 356 -14.97 -8.11 -24.43
CA GLU A 356 -14.56 -8.03 -25.83
C GLU A 356 -15.75 -7.64 -26.70
N ARG A 357 -15.53 -6.80 -27.72
CA ARG A 357 -16.58 -6.42 -28.66
C ARG A 357 -16.71 -7.46 -29.77
N ARG A 358 -17.92 -8.00 -29.95
CA ARG A 358 -18.29 -8.81 -31.10
C ARG A 358 -19.47 -8.15 -31.81
N GLY A 359 -19.16 -7.41 -32.87
CA GLY A 359 -20.12 -6.51 -33.51
C GLY A 359 -20.59 -5.43 -32.52
N LYS A 360 -21.91 -5.29 -32.35
CA LYS A 360 -22.51 -4.34 -31.38
C LYS A 360 -22.59 -4.86 -29.95
N ARG A 361 -22.25 -6.13 -29.70
CA ARG A 361 -22.39 -6.76 -28.37
C ARG A 361 -21.07 -6.73 -27.60
N ARG A 362 -21.14 -6.44 -26.30
CA ARG A 362 -20.04 -6.56 -25.35
C ARG A 362 -20.09 -7.93 -24.67
N ILE A 363 -19.11 -8.77 -24.95
CA ILE A 363 -19.01 -10.13 -24.42
C ILE A 363 -18.15 -10.10 -23.17
N HIS A 364 -18.73 -10.46 -22.04
CA HIS A 364 -18.04 -10.55 -20.76
C HIS A 364 -16.81 -11.48 -20.83
N GLN A 365 -15.68 -10.99 -20.32
CA GLN A 365 -14.44 -11.75 -20.13
C GLN A 365 -14.08 -11.85 -18.65
N THR A 366 -13.60 -13.00 -18.20
CA THR A 366 -13.28 -13.20 -16.78
C THR A 366 -12.07 -12.34 -16.38
N PRO A 367 -12.10 -11.61 -15.25
CA PRO A 367 -10.94 -10.89 -14.77
C PRO A 367 -9.76 -11.81 -14.48
N GLU A 368 -8.57 -11.34 -14.84
CA GLU A 368 -7.32 -12.03 -14.59
C GLU A 368 -6.79 -11.76 -13.18
N THR A 369 -5.85 -12.59 -12.72
CA THR A 369 -5.25 -12.44 -11.39
C THR A 369 -4.67 -11.05 -11.13
N PRO A 370 -3.91 -10.42 -12.05
CA PRO A 370 -3.39 -9.07 -11.83
C PRO A 370 -4.49 -8.02 -11.67
N GLU A 371 -5.60 -8.14 -12.41
CA GLU A 371 -6.75 -7.22 -12.34
C GLU A 371 -7.47 -7.36 -11.00
N ILE A 372 -7.70 -8.61 -10.55
CA ILE A 372 -8.28 -8.91 -9.24
C ILE A 372 -7.39 -8.34 -8.13
N GLN A 373 -6.07 -8.54 -8.21
CA GLN A 373 -5.14 -8.03 -7.19
C GLN A 373 -5.07 -6.49 -7.16
N ALA A 374 -5.07 -5.85 -8.33
CA ALA A 374 -5.09 -4.39 -8.41
C ALA A 374 -6.39 -3.81 -7.83
N CYS A 375 -7.53 -4.46 -8.08
CA CYS A 375 -8.84 -4.01 -7.60
C CYS A 375 -9.12 -4.41 -6.15
N ARG A 376 -8.41 -5.41 -5.60
CA ARG A 376 -8.52 -5.84 -4.20
C ARG A 376 -8.35 -4.68 -3.21
N TRP A 377 -7.55 -3.66 -3.57
CA TRP A 377 -7.42 -2.47 -2.74
C TRP A 377 -8.78 -1.82 -2.43
N TRP A 378 -9.64 -1.64 -3.44
CA TRP A 378 -10.99 -1.07 -3.26
C TRP A 378 -11.86 -1.97 -2.38
N LEU A 379 -11.83 -3.28 -2.63
CA LEU A 379 -12.58 -4.24 -1.83
C LEU A 379 -12.14 -4.22 -0.36
N THR A 380 -10.84 -4.11 -0.09
CA THR A 380 -10.32 -3.96 1.28
C THR A 380 -10.87 -2.69 1.94
N GLN A 381 -10.89 -1.56 1.22
CA GLN A 381 -11.43 -0.31 1.76
C GLN A 381 -12.93 -0.42 2.08
N GLU A 382 -13.73 -1.06 1.21
CA GLU A 382 -15.15 -1.34 1.49
C GLU A 382 -15.30 -2.25 2.72
N LEU A 383 -14.50 -3.32 2.84
CA LEU A 383 -14.56 -4.23 3.99
C LEU A 383 -14.19 -3.53 5.31
N GLU A 384 -13.15 -2.69 5.30
CA GLU A 384 -12.68 -1.95 6.48
C GLU A 384 -13.68 -0.88 6.95
N LEU A 385 -14.38 -0.27 6.00
CA LEU A 385 -15.36 0.77 6.24
C LEU A 385 -16.68 0.20 6.74
N ILE A 386 -17.22 -0.81 6.02
CA ILE A 386 -18.54 -1.40 6.30
C ILE A 386 -18.48 -2.33 7.51
N ARG A 387 -17.39 -3.09 7.66
CA ARG A 387 -17.20 -4.12 8.71
C ARG A 387 -18.41 -5.05 8.87
N PRO A 388 -18.82 -5.74 7.79
CA PRO A 388 -19.93 -6.69 7.86
C PRO A 388 -19.59 -7.85 8.80
N ARG A 389 -20.61 -8.42 9.45
CA ARG A 389 -20.47 -9.63 10.28
C ARG A 389 -20.37 -10.88 9.41
N ILE A 390 -21.07 -10.88 8.27
CA ILE A 390 -21.04 -11.97 7.29
C ILE A 390 -20.66 -11.42 5.90
N ILE A 391 -19.73 -12.10 5.22
CA ILE A 391 -19.28 -11.78 3.86
C ILE A 391 -19.51 -12.98 2.96
N VAL A 392 -20.26 -12.81 1.88
CA VAL A 392 -20.62 -13.88 0.94
C VAL A 392 -19.97 -13.63 -0.42
N ALA A 393 -19.07 -14.51 -0.82
CA ALA A 393 -18.44 -14.49 -2.13
C ALA A 393 -19.23 -15.32 -3.15
N LEU A 394 -19.73 -14.65 -4.19
CA LEU A 394 -20.49 -15.24 -5.29
C LEU A 394 -19.53 -15.63 -6.42
N GLY A 395 -19.13 -16.89 -6.46
CA GLY A 395 -18.23 -17.44 -7.47
C GLY A 395 -16.74 -17.46 -7.09
N ALA A 396 -15.93 -18.02 -7.99
CA ALA A 396 -14.51 -18.30 -7.73
C ALA A 396 -13.67 -17.03 -7.66
N THR A 397 -13.96 -16.05 -8.51
CA THR A 397 -13.24 -14.76 -8.53
C THR A 397 -13.45 -13.98 -7.23
N ALA A 398 -14.70 -13.90 -6.75
CA ALA A 398 -15.03 -13.30 -5.47
C ALA A 398 -14.36 -14.05 -4.31
N GLY A 399 -14.40 -15.39 -4.32
CA GLY A 399 -13.78 -16.20 -3.27
C GLY A 399 -12.25 -16.03 -3.23
N ARG A 400 -11.60 -15.89 -4.40
CA ARG A 400 -10.18 -15.55 -4.50
C ARG A 400 -9.88 -14.15 -3.97
N ALA A 401 -10.71 -13.17 -4.31
CA ALA A 401 -10.55 -11.81 -3.83
C ALA A 401 -10.71 -11.72 -2.30
N LEU A 402 -11.62 -12.49 -1.72
CA LEU A 402 -11.81 -12.57 -0.28
C LEU A 402 -10.65 -13.31 0.42
N LEU A 403 -10.38 -14.56 0.02
CA LEU A 403 -9.42 -15.42 0.73
C LEU A 403 -7.95 -15.23 0.34
N GLY A 404 -7.67 -14.50 -0.75
CA GLY A 404 -6.30 -14.29 -1.25
C GLY A 404 -5.67 -15.48 -1.96
N LYS A 405 -6.39 -16.60 -2.09
CA LYS A 405 -5.95 -17.83 -2.76
C LYS A 405 -7.04 -18.38 -3.67
N ALA A 406 -6.66 -19.18 -4.65
CA ALA A 406 -7.62 -19.83 -5.54
C ALA A 406 -8.57 -20.75 -4.75
N VAL A 407 -9.84 -20.79 -5.15
CA VAL A 407 -10.89 -21.58 -4.50
C VAL A 407 -11.57 -22.49 -5.51
N THR A 408 -11.87 -23.72 -5.10
CA THR A 408 -12.70 -24.66 -5.86
C THR A 408 -14.10 -24.65 -5.26
N ILE A 409 -15.05 -23.95 -5.89
CA ILE A 409 -16.40 -23.71 -5.34
C ILE A 409 -17.06 -24.99 -4.87
N SER A 410 -17.00 -26.07 -5.65
CA SER A 410 -17.64 -27.36 -5.30
C SER A 410 -17.15 -27.98 -3.99
N ARG A 411 -15.95 -27.60 -3.51
CA ARG A 411 -15.37 -28.08 -2.24
C ARG A 411 -15.64 -27.20 -1.04
N VAL A 412 -15.96 -25.92 -1.26
CA VAL A 412 -16.02 -24.91 -0.19
C VAL A 412 -17.37 -24.21 -0.07
N ARG A 413 -18.30 -24.46 -1.00
CA ARG A 413 -19.62 -23.81 -0.97
C ARG A 413 -20.50 -24.32 0.16
N GLY A 414 -21.29 -23.41 0.74
CA GLY A 414 -22.31 -23.75 1.74
C GLY A 414 -21.76 -24.04 3.15
N ALA A 415 -20.54 -23.62 3.48
CA ALA A 415 -19.99 -23.73 4.82
C ALA A 415 -19.40 -22.40 5.30
N PRO A 416 -19.53 -22.06 6.60
CA PRO A 416 -18.93 -20.86 7.17
C PRO A 416 -17.40 -21.01 7.26
N ILE A 417 -16.71 -19.91 6.97
CA ILE A 417 -15.24 -19.80 7.01
C ILE A 417 -14.91 -18.67 7.98
N ALA A 418 -14.11 -18.92 9.01
CA ALA A 418 -13.62 -17.85 9.87
C ALA A 418 -12.65 -16.94 9.08
N LEU A 419 -12.91 -15.64 9.07
CA LEU A 419 -12.04 -14.64 8.44
C LEU A 419 -11.24 -13.87 9.48
N GLU A 420 -10.11 -13.33 9.06
CA GLU A 420 -9.33 -12.39 9.87
C GLU A 420 -10.20 -11.17 10.22
N GLY A 421 -10.18 -10.75 11.49
CA GLY A 421 -11.02 -9.66 11.99
C GLY A 421 -12.38 -10.08 12.55
N GLY A 422 -12.67 -11.38 12.64
CA GLY A 422 -13.85 -11.92 13.34
C GLY A 422 -15.13 -11.96 12.52
N ALA A 423 -15.06 -11.66 11.23
CA ALA A 423 -16.18 -11.84 10.30
C ALA A 423 -16.29 -13.30 9.85
N GLN A 424 -17.50 -13.71 9.47
CA GLN A 424 -17.78 -15.02 8.90
C GLN A 424 -17.88 -14.95 7.38
N GLY A 425 -17.04 -15.69 6.67
CA GLY A 425 -17.03 -15.80 5.22
C GLY A 425 -17.87 -16.97 4.72
N TRP A 426 -18.53 -16.79 3.57
CA TRP A 426 -19.24 -17.83 2.85
C TRP A 426 -18.87 -17.78 1.38
N ILE A 427 -18.86 -18.93 0.72
CA ILE A 427 -18.66 -19.02 -0.73
C ILE A 427 -19.87 -19.76 -1.32
N THR A 428 -20.36 -19.30 -2.46
CA THR A 428 -21.40 -20.00 -3.23
C THR A 428 -21.19 -19.78 -4.73
N VAL A 429 -22.04 -20.35 -5.57
CA VAL A 429 -22.04 -20.15 -7.02
C VAL A 429 -22.44 -18.72 -7.38
N HIS A 430 -21.92 -18.21 -8.49
CA HIS A 430 -22.36 -16.91 -9.00
C HIS A 430 -23.74 -17.05 -9.67
N PRO A 431 -24.69 -16.10 -9.49
CA PRO A 431 -26.03 -16.18 -10.09
C PRO A 431 -26.04 -16.36 -11.62
N SER A 432 -25.04 -15.82 -12.32
CA SER A 432 -24.90 -16.01 -13.77
C SER A 432 -24.61 -17.46 -14.20
N TYR A 433 -24.05 -18.30 -13.32
CA TYR A 433 -23.87 -19.73 -13.59
C TYR A 433 -25.24 -20.41 -13.72
N LEU A 434 -26.20 -20.08 -12.83
CA LEU A 434 -27.56 -20.63 -12.85
C LEU A 434 -28.31 -20.28 -14.14
N LEU A 435 -28.00 -19.14 -14.77
CA LEU A 435 -28.58 -18.76 -16.07
C LEU A 435 -27.97 -19.52 -17.25
N ARG A 436 -26.79 -20.11 -17.08
CA ARG A 436 -26.02 -20.78 -18.15
C ARG A 436 -26.09 -22.30 -18.10
N VAL A 437 -26.69 -22.90 -17.06
CA VAL A 437 -26.91 -24.35 -16.98
C VAL A 437 -27.90 -24.75 -18.08
N PRO A 438 -27.52 -25.61 -19.05
CA PRO A 438 -28.38 -25.97 -20.17
C PRO A 438 -29.46 -26.99 -19.79
N ASP A 439 -29.16 -27.87 -18.82
CA ASP A 439 -30.07 -28.88 -18.32
C ASP A 439 -31.02 -28.29 -17.27
N GLU A 440 -32.33 -28.31 -17.54
CA GLU A 440 -33.33 -27.67 -16.68
C GLU A 440 -33.49 -28.36 -15.32
N ALA A 441 -33.32 -29.69 -15.25
CA ALA A 441 -33.38 -30.41 -13.98
C ALA A 441 -32.23 -30.02 -13.05
N ARG A 442 -31.00 -30.04 -13.56
CA ARG A 442 -29.80 -29.59 -12.85
C ARG A 442 -29.86 -28.11 -12.50
N LYS A 443 -30.41 -27.28 -13.38
CA LYS A 443 -30.59 -25.84 -13.13
C LYS A 443 -31.54 -25.60 -11.96
N ALA A 444 -32.65 -26.34 -11.89
CA ALA A 444 -33.58 -26.29 -10.78
C ALA A 444 -32.93 -26.75 -9.46
N GLU A 445 -32.14 -27.84 -9.51
CA GLU A 445 -31.39 -28.35 -8.36
C GLU A 445 -30.35 -27.34 -7.84
N GLU A 446 -29.54 -26.77 -8.74
CA GLU A 446 -28.52 -25.78 -8.37
C GLU A 446 -29.14 -24.48 -7.83
N ARG A 447 -30.29 -24.06 -8.37
CA ARG A 447 -31.06 -22.91 -7.85
C ARG A 447 -31.59 -23.22 -6.44
N LYS A 448 -32.16 -24.41 -6.23
CA LYS A 448 -32.66 -24.82 -4.91
C LYS A 448 -31.53 -24.80 -3.88
N ARG A 449 -30.38 -25.40 -4.22
CA ARG A 449 -29.19 -25.38 -3.36
C ARG A 449 -28.68 -23.97 -3.08
N PHE A 450 -28.67 -23.09 -4.09
CA PHE A 450 -28.28 -21.69 -3.92
C PHE A 450 -29.20 -20.96 -2.94
N VAL A 451 -30.52 -21.15 -3.02
CA VAL A 451 -31.49 -20.57 -2.09
C VAL A 451 -31.33 -21.14 -0.67
N GLU A 452 -31.07 -22.45 -0.53
CA GLU A 452 -30.81 -23.09 0.76
C GLU A 452 -29.56 -22.50 1.45
N GLU A 453 -28.46 -22.35 0.71
CA GLU A 453 -27.23 -21.72 1.20
C GLU A 453 -27.47 -20.27 1.65
N LEU A 454 -28.27 -19.50 0.91
CA LEU A 454 -28.68 -18.15 1.32
C LEU A 454 -29.55 -18.17 2.57
N ARG A 455 -30.45 -19.15 2.71
CA ARG A 455 -31.31 -19.27 3.90
C ARG A 455 -30.47 -19.53 5.15
N GLU A 456 -29.50 -20.43 5.08
CA GLU A 456 -28.55 -20.69 6.16
C GLU A 456 -27.75 -19.43 6.54
N ILE A 457 -27.28 -18.68 5.54
CA ILE A 457 -26.60 -17.39 5.76
C ILE A 457 -27.54 -16.40 6.49
N GLY A 458 -28.80 -16.33 6.08
CA GLY A 458 -29.81 -15.47 6.71
C GLY A 458 -30.09 -15.84 8.16
N GLU A 459 -30.12 -17.13 8.49
CA GLU A 459 -30.26 -17.64 9.86
C GLU A 459 -29.04 -17.30 10.73
N GLN A 460 -27.84 -17.50 10.19
CA GLN A 460 -26.59 -17.12 10.86
C GLN A 460 -26.51 -15.62 11.10
N MET A 461 -26.97 -14.80 10.14
CA MET A 461 -27.02 -13.35 10.31
C MET A 461 -27.92 -12.97 11.48
N LYS A 462 -29.10 -13.59 11.61
CA LYS A 462 -30.03 -13.35 12.73
C LYS A 462 -29.45 -13.80 14.06
N ALA A 463 -28.70 -14.90 14.10
CA ALA A 463 -28.04 -15.36 15.32
C ALA A 463 -26.89 -14.44 15.78
N LEU A 464 -26.29 -13.71 14.85
CA LEU A 464 -25.19 -12.80 15.14
C LEU A 464 -25.64 -11.39 15.50
N ILE A 465 -26.87 -10.96 15.18
CA ILE A 465 -27.45 -9.62 15.46
C ILE A 465 -28.15 -9.62 16.81
#